data_AF-A0A7W4LVP8-F1
#
_entry.id   AF-A0A7W4LVP8-F1
#
_cell.length_a   1.000
_cell.length_b   1.000
_cell.length_c   1.000
_cell.angle_alpha   90.00
_cell.angle_beta   90.00
_cell.angle_gamma   90.00
#
_symmetry.space_group_name_H-M   'P 1'
#
loop_
_entity.id
_entity.type
_entity.pdbx_description
1 polymer ?
#
loop_
_entity_poly.entity_id
_entity_poly.type
_entity_poly.pdbx_seq_one_letter_code
_entity_poly.pdbx_strand_id
1 'polypeptide(L)'
;MYHFYIKERMLTFKNRFQVFLESGKEVYNVEGKLFSFGDELKLTDLDGRTLASVNQKLMSLVPRYEISVSGKPVCQVIKKVTFFKPKFEISGLGWDLTGDVWGRNFQVTDGKSNRMTVTKSWMSWGDSYHLQIEKEEDIVLCLAIAIVIDMILFEGDK
;
A
#
# COMPACT_ATOMS: atom_id res chain seq x y z
N MET A 1 1.08 7.80 -16.90
CA MET A 1 0.02 7.15 -16.10
C MET A 1 0.06 5.64 -16.30
N TYR A 2 0.19 4.91 -15.21
CA TYR A 2 0.34 3.45 -15.13
C TYR A 2 -0.79 2.88 -14.29
N HIS A 3 -1.30 1.70 -14.66
CA HIS A 3 -2.50 1.11 -14.08
C HIS A 3 -2.17 -0.25 -13.46
N PHE A 4 -2.52 -0.42 -12.19
CA PHE A 4 -2.32 -1.65 -11.46
C PHE A 4 -3.57 -2.07 -10.71
N TYR A 5 -3.73 -3.38 -10.53
CA TYR A 5 -4.88 -3.97 -9.87
C TYR A 5 -4.39 -4.91 -8.77
N ILE A 6 -5.03 -4.80 -7.61
CA ILE A 6 -4.77 -5.66 -6.46
C ILE A 6 -6.12 -6.19 -5.98
N LYS A 7 -6.20 -7.49 -5.75
CA LYS A 7 -7.17 -8.16 -4.88
C LYS A 7 -7.73 -7.32 -3.74
N GLU A 8 -9.03 -7.22 -3.53
CA GLU A 8 -9.51 -6.80 -2.20
C GLU A 8 -9.22 -7.90 -1.15
N ARG A 9 -8.93 -7.50 0.10
CA ARG A 9 -8.69 -8.39 1.25
C ARG A 9 -7.54 -9.40 1.05
N MET A 10 -6.49 -9.04 0.33
CA MET A 10 -5.33 -9.92 0.09
C MET A 10 -4.72 -10.52 1.37
N LEU A 11 -4.79 -9.78 2.47
CA LEU A 11 -4.18 -10.12 3.75
C LEU A 11 -4.98 -11.14 4.57
N THR A 12 -6.18 -11.54 4.12
CA THR A 12 -7.09 -12.40 4.92
C THR A 12 -6.72 -13.88 4.96
N PHE A 13 -5.95 -14.41 4.00
CA PHE A 13 -5.75 -15.87 3.89
C PHE A 13 -4.31 -16.33 3.66
N LYS A 14 -3.39 -15.48 3.19
CA LYS A 14 -2.01 -15.88 2.87
C LYS A 14 -1.02 -14.75 3.11
N ASN A 15 0.18 -15.14 3.53
CA ASN A 15 1.41 -14.33 3.61
C ASN A 15 1.93 -13.86 2.23
N ARG A 16 1.11 -13.92 1.16
CA ARG A 16 1.49 -13.59 -0.22
C ARG A 16 0.29 -13.15 -1.04
N PHE A 17 0.47 -12.12 -1.87
CA PHE A 17 -0.47 -11.69 -2.90
C PHE A 17 0.24 -11.08 -4.12
N GLN A 18 -0.50 -10.88 -5.21
CA GLN A 18 0.02 -10.42 -6.49
C GLN A 18 -0.54 -9.05 -6.89
N VAL A 19 0.24 -8.33 -7.70
CA VAL A 19 -0.17 -7.10 -8.39
C VAL A 19 -0.29 -7.40 -9.88
N PHE A 20 -1.39 -6.95 -10.47
CA PHE A 20 -1.75 -7.24 -11.85
C PHE A 20 -1.84 -5.97 -12.70
N LEU A 21 -1.67 -6.13 -14.01
CA LEU A 21 -2.10 -5.15 -15.00
C LEU A 21 -3.57 -5.36 -15.35
N GLU A 22 -4.13 -4.40 -16.11
CA GLU A 22 -5.49 -4.49 -16.65
C GLU A 22 -5.74 -5.76 -17.48
N SER A 23 -4.71 -6.24 -18.18
CA SER A 23 -4.76 -7.48 -18.96
C SER A 23 -4.88 -8.75 -18.11
N GLY A 24 -4.82 -8.64 -16.78
CA GLY A 24 -4.74 -9.77 -15.86
C GLY A 24 -3.33 -10.36 -15.74
N LYS A 25 -2.32 -9.77 -16.39
CA LYS A 25 -0.92 -10.21 -16.27
C LYS A 25 -0.35 -9.80 -14.91
N GLU A 26 0.22 -10.77 -14.19
CA GLU A 26 1.01 -10.54 -12.98
C GLU A 26 2.29 -9.77 -13.29
N VAL A 27 2.61 -8.79 -12.46
CA VAL A 27 3.81 -7.92 -12.63
C VAL A 27 4.66 -7.80 -11.39
N TYR A 28 4.06 -7.93 -10.20
CA TYR A 28 4.79 -7.93 -8.94
C TYR A 28 4.20 -8.94 -7.97
N ASN A 29 5.04 -9.40 -7.05
CA ASN A 29 4.65 -10.23 -5.93
C ASN A 29 4.85 -9.46 -4.63
N VAL A 30 3.96 -9.68 -3.68
CA VAL A 30 4.12 -9.22 -2.30
C VAL A 30 4.11 -10.44 -1.42
N GLU A 31 5.15 -10.61 -0.63
CA GLU A 31 5.32 -11.73 0.28
C GLU A 31 5.87 -11.26 1.62
N GLY A 32 5.50 -11.94 2.70
CA GLY A 32 6.07 -11.62 4.00
C GLY A 32 5.29 -12.23 5.14
N LYS A 33 5.59 -11.78 6.35
CA LYS A 33 5.00 -12.30 7.57
C LYS A 33 4.03 -11.27 8.12
N LEU A 34 2.76 -11.64 8.17
CA LEU A 34 1.66 -10.87 8.74
C LEU A 34 1.26 -11.52 10.06
N PHE A 35 1.88 -11.10 11.14
CA PHE A 35 1.63 -11.57 12.50
C PHE A 35 0.82 -10.54 13.30
N SER A 36 0.50 -10.84 14.56
CA SER A 36 -0.09 -9.81 15.44
C SER A 36 0.93 -8.76 15.91
N PHE A 37 2.23 -9.01 15.70
CA PHE A 37 3.32 -8.14 16.09
C PHE A 37 4.53 -8.41 15.19
N GLY A 38 5.07 -7.35 14.59
CA GLY A 38 6.32 -7.39 13.84
C GLY A 38 6.13 -7.71 12.37
N ASP A 39 5.09 -7.14 11.77
CA ASP A 39 4.79 -7.35 10.35
C ASP A 39 5.95 -6.91 9.46
N GLU A 40 6.29 -7.79 8.51
CA GLU A 40 7.32 -7.55 7.49
C GLU A 40 6.79 -8.02 6.15
N LEU A 41 6.72 -7.13 5.15
CA LEU A 41 6.39 -7.46 3.77
C LEU A 41 7.50 -7.02 2.82
N LYS A 42 7.61 -7.73 1.69
CA LYS A 42 8.51 -7.44 0.59
C LYS A 42 7.73 -7.41 -0.70
N LEU A 43 7.88 -6.31 -1.44
CA LEU A 43 7.41 -6.17 -2.82
C LEU A 43 8.58 -6.58 -3.72
N THR A 44 8.36 -7.57 -4.59
CA THR A 44 9.36 -8.11 -5.50
C THR A 44 8.90 -8.04 -6.94
N ASP A 45 9.85 -8.04 -7.87
CA ASP A 45 9.56 -8.41 -9.26
C ASP A 45 9.23 -9.91 -9.39
N LEU A 46 8.98 -10.35 -10.62
CA LEU A 46 8.68 -11.76 -10.92
C LEU A 46 9.91 -12.68 -10.81
N ASP A 47 11.13 -12.11 -10.85
CA ASP A 47 12.39 -12.84 -10.63
C ASP A 47 12.71 -12.99 -9.13
N GLY A 48 11.87 -12.44 -8.25
CA GLY A 48 12.03 -12.49 -6.80
C GLY A 48 12.99 -11.42 -6.24
N ARG A 49 13.42 -10.45 -7.05
CA ARG A 49 14.26 -9.35 -6.57
C ARG A 49 13.41 -8.37 -5.77
N THR A 50 13.85 -8.08 -4.55
CA THR A 50 13.15 -7.13 -3.67
C THR A 50 13.30 -5.70 -4.19
N LEU A 51 12.17 -5.07 -4.49
CA LEU A 51 12.08 -3.68 -4.93
C LEU A 51 11.83 -2.75 -3.74
N ALA A 52 10.96 -3.18 -2.83
CA ALA A 52 10.69 -2.48 -1.58
C ALA A 52 10.41 -3.44 -0.43
N SER A 53 10.63 -2.95 0.79
CA SER A 53 10.27 -3.63 2.02
C SER A 53 9.44 -2.71 2.91
N VAL A 54 8.53 -3.31 3.65
CA VAL A 54 7.59 -2.67 4.57
C VAL A 54 7.78 -3.33 5.92
N ASN A 55 8.08 -2.55 6.95
CA ASN A 55 8.36 -3.06 8.30
C ASN A 55 7.55 -2.32 9.35
N GLN A 56 6.85 -3.05 10.22
CA GLN A 56 6.10 -2.48 11.34
C GLN A 56 7.06 -1.94 12.42
N LYS A 57 6.83 -0.73 12.91
CA LYS A 57 7.56 -0.15 14.03
C LYS A 57 6.86 -0.51 15.34
N LEU A 58 7.44 -1.45 16.08
CA LEU A 58 6.85 -2.05 17.28
C LEU A 58 6.81 -1.11 18.51
N MET A 59 7.69 -0.11 18.58
CA MET A 59 7.70 0.88 19.67
C MET A 59 6.86 2.11 19.31
N SER A 60 5.62 1.89 18.85
CA SER A 60 4.68 2.96 18.50
C SER A 60 3.33 2.76 19.17
N LEU A 61 2.74 3.85 19.68
CA LEU A 61 1.40 3.84 20.27
C LEU A 61 0.29 3.69 19.23
N VAL A 62 0.61 3.89 17.95
CA VAL A 62 -0.30 3.81 16.82
C VAL A 62 0.33 2.96 15.72
N PRO A 63 -0.47 2.33 14.85
CA PRO A 63 0.07 1.63 13.68
C PRO A 63 1.00 2.53 12.86
N ARG A 64 2.26 2.10 12.73
CA ARG A 64 3.32 2.80 12.02
C ARG A 64 4.17 1.79 11.26
N TYR A 65 4.36 2.06 9.98
CA TYR A 65 5.14 1.23 9.08
C TYR A 65 6.18 2.06 8.36
N GLU A 66 7.37 1.51 8.20
CA GLU A 66 8.45 2.10 7.42
C GLU A 66 8.57 1.40 6.07
N ILE A 67 8.64 2.20 5.01
CA ILE A 67 8.81 1.74 3.65
C ILE A 67 10.24 2.07 3.22
N SER A 68 10.96 1.03 2.80
CA SER A 68 12.31 1.13 2.26
C SER A 68 12.33 0.67 0.81
N VAL A 69 12.87 1.49 -0.09
CA VAL A 69 13.05 1.17 -1.52
C VAL A 69 14.54 0.94 -1.76
N SER A 70 14.88 -0.16 -2.44
CA SER A 70 16.28 -0.53 -2.70
C SER A 70 17.15 -0.55 -1.43
N GLY A 71 16.57 -1.02 -0.31
CA GLY A 71 17.25 -1.13 0.98
C GLY A 71 17.42 0.18 1.77
N LYS A 72 16.92 1.31 1.27
CA LYS A 72 17.00 2.62 1.96
C LYS A 72 15.63 3.04 2.47
N PRO A 73 15.50 3.50 3.72
CA PRO A 73 14.23 4.03 4.22
C PRO A 73 13.86 5.29 3.43
N VAL A 74 12.64 5.30 2.90
CA VAL A 74 12.12 6.40 2.08
C VAL A 74 11.05 7.17 2.83
N CYS A 75 10.09 6.47 3.45
CA CYS A 75 9.00 7.11 4.15
C CYS A 75 8.43 6.24 5.27
N GLN A 76 7.56 6.85 6.07
CA GLN A 76 6.75 6.15 7.04
C GLN A 76 5.28 6.47 6.82
N VAL A 77 4.43 5.45 6.90
CA VAL A 77 2.97 5.62 6.89
C VAL A 77 2.48 5.41 8.31
N ILE A 78 1.78 6.41 8.84
CA ILE A 78 1.39 6.50 10.26
C ILE A 78 -0.13 6.70 10.35
N LYS A 79 -0.83 5.83 11.07
CA LYS A 79 -2.24 6.04 11.41
C LYS A 79 -2.36 7.14 12.45
N LYS A 80 -3.19 8.15 12.18
CA LYS A 80 -3.50 9.22 13.13
C LYS A 80 -4.68 8.86 14.01
N VAL A 81 -4.56 9.16 15.30
CA VAL A 81 -5.69 9.05 16.25
C VAL A 81 -6.75 10.06 15.86
N THR A 82 -7.93 9.57 15.52
CA THR A 82 -9.06 10.36 15.02
C THR A 82 -10.37 9.74 15.49
N PHE A 83 -11.40 10.57 15.70
CA PHE A 83 -12.67 10.12 16.30
C PHE A 83 -13.73 9.62 15.31
N PHE A 84 -13.60 9.92 14.00
CA PHE A 84 -14.67 9.66 13.02
C PHE A 84 -14.22 8.92 11.75
N LYS A 85 -13.10 9.33 11.15
CA LYS A 85 -12.58 8.74 9.90
C LYS A 85 -11.09 8.49 10.03
N PRO A 86 -10.58 7.34 9.53
CA PRO A 86 -9.16 7.05 9.58
C PRO A 86 -8.39 8.13 8.79
N LYS A 87 -7.39 8.72 9.44
CA LYS A 87 -6.43 9.62 8.81
C LYS A 87 -5.04 8.99 8.84
N PHE A 88 -4.28 9.29 7.80
CA PHE A 88 -2.92 8.79 7.62
C PHE A 88 -1.98 9.97 7.40
N GLU A 89 -0.74 9.83 7.84
CA GLU A 89 0.37 10.71 7.49
C GLU A 89 1.42 9.89 6.73
N ILE A 90 1.97 10.47 5.65
CA ILE A 90 3.13 9.94 4.94
C ILE A 90 4.33 10.83 5.28
N SER A 91 5.10 10.41 6.29
CA SER A 91 6.26 11.16 6.78
C SER A 91 7.51 10.87 5.93
N GLY A 92 8.38 11.87 5.77
CA GLY A 92 9.64 11.76 5.02
C GLY A 92 9.58 12.17 3.54
N LEU A 93 8.39 12.19 2.92
CA LEU A 93 8.20 12.56 1.51
C LEU A 93 7.55 13.93 1.31
N GLY A 94 6.89 14.48 2.33
CA GLY A 94 6.01 15.65 2.16
C GLY A 94 4.80 15.33 1.28
N TRP A 95 4.36 14.07 1.28
CA TRP A 95 3.17 13.64 0.54
C TRP A 95 1.97 13.64 1.46
N ASP A 96 0.83 14.01 0.89
CA ASP A 96 -0.45 14.07 1.57
C ASP A 96 -1.40 13.03 1.00
N LEU A 97 -2.28 12.55 1.87
CA LEU A 97 -3.35 11.64 1.50
C LEU A 97 -4.70 12.33 1.70
N THR A 98 -5.56 12.28 0.69
CA THR A 98 -6.90 12.88 0.73
C THR A 98 -7.96 11.93 0.15
N GLY A 99 -9.22 12.11 0.54
CA GLY A 99 -10.34 11.27 0.09
C GLY A 99 -10.85 10.29 1.16
N ASP A 100 -11.61 9.29 0.72
CA ASP A 100 -12.18 8.24 1.56
C ASP A 100 -11.31 6.98 1.54
N VAL A 101 -10.40 6.90 2.51
CA VAL A 101 -9.49 5.76 2.65
C VAL A 101 -10.22 4.48 3.02
N TRP A 102 -11.27 4.60 3.83
CA TRP A 102 -12.06 3.44 4.25
C TRP A 102 -12.78 2.83 3.06
N GLY A 103 -13.48 3.66 2.28
CA GLY A 103 -14.12 3.29 1.02
C GLY A 103 -13.17 3.01 -0.14
N ARG A 104 -11.85 3.03 0.09
CA ARG A 104 -10.79 2.75 -0.90
C ARG A 104 -10.92 3.66 -2.12
N ASN A 105 -11.26 4.93 -1.88
CA ASN A 105 -11.38 5.99 -2.86
C ASN A 105 -10.59 7.21 -2.39
N PHE A 106 -9.28 7.19 -2.60
CA PHE A 106 -8.35 8.20 -2.09
C PHE A 106 -7.24 8.53 -3.08
N GLN A 107 -6.58 9.64 -2.83
CA GLN A 107 -5.45 10.14 -3.63
C GLN A 107 -4.26 10.42 -2.74
N VAL A 108 -3.07 10.23 -3.29
CA VAL A 108 -1.79 10.61 -2.71
C VAL A 108 -1.16 11.67 -3.59
N THR A 109 -0.81 12.81 -3.01
CA THR A 109 -0.25 13.97 -3.73
C THR A 109 1.05 14.42 -3.07
N ASP A 110 1.90 15.13 -3.80
CA ASP A 110 3.10 15.79 -3.26
C ASP A 110 2.87 17.30 -3.00
N GLY A 111 1.59 17.71 -2.89
CA GLY A 111 1.17 19.11 -2.80
C GLY A 111 1.17 19.88 -4.13
N LYS A 112 1.82 19.37 -5.20
CA LYS A 112 1.85 20.00 -6.53
C LYS A 112 1.08 19.21 -7.58
N SER A 113 1.16 17.89 -7.50
CA SER A 113 0.60 16.96 -8.46
C SER A 113 0.09 15.70 -7.77
N ASN A 114 -0.90 15.07 -8.39
CA ASN A 114 -1.29 13.73 -8.01
C ASN A 114 -0.12 12.77 -8.25
N ARG A 115 0.08 11.81 -7.35
CA ARG A 115 1.08 10.74 -7.48
C ARG A 115 0.40 9.40 -7.68
N MET A 116 -0.67 9.16 -6.92
CA MET A 116 -1.47 7.95 -7.02
C MET A 116 -2.95 8.22 -6.71
N THR A 117 -3.83 7.63 -7.51
CA THR A 117 -5.26 7.51 -7.20
C THR A 117 -5.59 6.05 -6.95
N VAL A 118 -6.34 5.77 -5.89
CA VAL A 118 -6.85 4.43 -5.57
C VAL A 118 -8.36 4.47 -5.58
N THR A 119 -8.98 3.55 -6.33
CA THR A 119 -10.43 3.38 -6.42
C THR A 119 -10.82 1.91 -6.32
N LYS A 120 -12.05 1.63 -5.89
CA LYS A 120 -12.61 0.28 -5.97
C LYS A 120 -12.90 -0.08 -7.43
N SER A 121 -12.61 -1.32 -7.79
CA SER A 121 -12.80 -1.88 -9.14
C SER A 121 -13.26 -3.34 -9.07
N TRP A 122 -13.72 -3.88 -10.19
CA TRP A 122 -14.13 -5.27 -10.33
C TRP A 122 -13.40 -5.92 -11.49
N MET A 123 -12.65 -6.98 -11.20
CA MET A 123 -11.92 -7.78 -12.19
C MET A 123 -12.61 -9.15 -12.36
N SER A 124 -12.14 -9.97 -13.31
CA SER A 124 -12.70 -11.31 -13.54
C SER A 124 -12.63 -12.23 -12.30
N TRP A 125 -11.71 -11.96 -11.36
CA TRP A 125 -11.56 -12.65 -10.09
C TRP A 125 -12.32 -12.01 -8.91
N GLY A 126 -13.15 -10.99 -9.17
CA GLY A 126 -13.98 -10.29 -8.19
C GLY A 126 -13.45 -8.93 -7.76
N ASP A 127 -13.83 -8.53 -6.54
CA ASP A 127 -13.48 -7.24 -5.94
C ASP A 127 -11.97 -6.99 -5.94
N SER A 128 -11.58 -5.83 -6.45
CA SER A 128 -10.20 -5.39 -6.57
C SER A 128 -10.11 -3.89 -6.28
N TYR A 129 -8.89 -3.41 -6.02
CA TYR A 129 -8.57 -2.00 -6.03
C TYR A 129 -7.74 -1.69 -7.26
N HIS A 130 -8.09 -0.59 -7.92
CA HIS A 130 -7.37 -0.04 -9.06
C HIS A 130 -6.49 1.11 -8.57
N LEU A 131 -5.22 1.06 -8.93
CA LEU A 131 -4.22 2.07 -8.64
C LEU A 131 -3.80 2.72 -9.95
N GLN A 132 -3.99 4.03 -10.06
CA GLN A 132 -3.48 4.86 -11.13
C GLN A 132 -2.29 5.62 -10.60
N ILE A 133 -1.11 5.42 -11.19
CA ILE A 133 0.15 6.03 -10.75
C ILE A 133 0.67 6.92 -11.87
N GLU A 134 0.96 8.18 -11.58
CA GLU A 134 1.25 9.15 -12.64
C GLU A 134 2.60 8.90 -13.32
N LYS A 135 3.63 8.61 -12.52
CA LYS A 135 5.02 8.47 -12.97
C LYS A 135 5.60 7.09 -12.66
N GLU A 136 6.51 6.65 -13.52
CA GLU A 136 7.16 5.34 -13.40
C GLU A 136 7.99 5.21 -12.12
N GLU A 137 8.72 6.27 -11.77
CA GLU A 137 9.59 6.35 -10.59
C GLU A 137 8.84 6.12 -9.27
N ASP A 138 7.54 6.42 -9.26
CA ASP A 138 6.70 6.33 -8.06
C ASP A 138 6.04 4.95 -7.92
N ILE A 139 6.07 4.08 -8.94
CA ILE A 139 5.29 2.83 -8.98
C ILE A 139 5.51 1.98 -7.73
N VAL A 140 6.77 1.65 -7.43
CA VAL A 140 7.14 0.77 -6.31
C VAL A 140 6.70 1.38 -4.98
N LEU A 141 6.92 2.68 -4.80
CA LEU A 141 6.60 3.39 -3.58
C LEU A 141 5.09 3.52 -3.37
N CYS A 142 4.35 3.89 -4.41
CA CYS A 142 2.89 3.99 -4.38
C CYS A 142 2.22 2.64 -4.11
N LEU A 143 2.70 1.56 -4.74
CA LEU A 143 2.25 0.19 -4.43
C LEU A 143 2.47 -0.13 -2.96
N ALA A 144 3.67 0.11 -2.43
CA ALA A 144 3.98 -0.14 -1.02
C ALA A 144 3.10 0.69 -0.06
N ILE A 145 2.83 1.96 -0.38
CA ILE A 145 1.94 2.82 0.41
C ILE A 145 0.51 2.26 0.43
N ALA A 146 -0.03 1.87 -0.73
CA ALA A 146 -1.38 1.29 -0.82
C ALA A 146 -1.50 -0.01 -0.01
N ILE A 147 -0.47 -0.86 -0.05
CA ILE A 147 -0.40 -2.10 0.74
C ILE A 147 -0.44 -1.79 2.24
N VAL A 148 0.38 -0.84 2.71
CA VAL A 148 0.42 -0.47 4.13
C VAL A 148 -0.93 0.07 4.61
N ILE A 149 -1.57 0.90 3.78
CA ILE A 149 -2.91 1.43 4.08
C ILE A 149 -3.92 0.29 4.23
N ASP A 150 -3.90 -0.69 3.32
CA ASP A 150 -4.77 -1.87 3.40
C ASP A 150 -4.53 -2.68 4.68
N MET A 151 -3.26 -2.89 5.06
CA MET A 151 -2.87 -3.57 6.31
C MET A 151 -3.43 -2.89 7.55
N ILE A 152 -3.24 -1.59 7.67
CA ILE A 152 -3.69 -0.82 8.83
C ILE A 152 -5.23 -0.82 8.95
N LEU A 153 -5.94 -0.85 7.81
CA LEU A 153 -7.40 -0.89 7.79
C LEU A 153 -7.90 -2.29 8.16
N PHE A 154 -7.25 -3.34 7.67
CA PHE A 154 -7.59 -4.71 8.01
C PHE A 154 -7.35 -5.03 9.50
N GLU A 155 -6.28 -4.53 10.12
CA GLU A 155 -6.06 -4.69 11.57
C GLU A 155 -7.16 -4.04 12.42
N GLY A 156 -7.79 -2.96 11.92
CA GLY A 156 -8.87 -2.26 12.62
C GLY A 156 -10.24 -2.95 12.52
N ASP A 157 -10.38 -3.94 11.64
CA ASP A 157 -11.61 -4.73 11.45
C ASP A 157 -11.67 -5.99 12.34
N LYS A 158 -10.64 -6.23 13.16
CA LYS A 158 -10.54 -7.39 14.08
C LYS A 158 -11.10 -7.13 15.48
#